data_AF-A0A7C9HL85-F1
#
_entry.id   AF-A0A7C9HL85-F1
#
_cell.length_a   1.000
_cell.length_b   1.000
_cell.length_c   1.000
_cell.angle_alpha   90.00
_cell.angle_beta   90.00
_cell.angle_gamma   90.00
#
_symmetry.space_group_name_H-M   'P 1'
#
loop_
_entity.id
_entity.type
_entity.pdbx_description
1 polymer ?
#
loop_
_entity_poly.entity_id
_entity_poly.type
_entity_poly.pdbx_seq_one_letter_code
_entity_poly.pdbx_strand_id
1 'polypeptide(L)' 'MSRETYLAAAEELGLANDPLIRDVMSLLYAANEAELKRYAEETARIGRMHRALGDEPPAMACGERRARK' A
#
# COMPACT_ATOMS: atom_id res chain seq x y z
N MET A 1 -4.44 2.91 -0.84
CA MET A 1 -5.45 4.00 -0.86
C MET A 1 -4.74 5.32 -0.63
N SER A 2 -5.22 6.42 -1.24
CA SER A 2 -4.63 7.74 -1.05
C SER A 2 -5.28 8.47 0.13
N ARG A 3 -4.61 9.50 0.66
CA ARG A 3 -5.15 10.40 1.70
C ARG A 3 -6.46 11.06 1.27
N GLU A 4 -6.60 11.35 -0.03
CA GLU A 4 -7.82 11.92 -0.62
C GLU A 4 -9.00 10.96 -0.54
N THR A 5 -8.78 9.64 -0.69
CA THR A 5 -9.84 8.64 -0.52
C THR A 5 -10.39 8.63 0.91
N TYR A 6 -9.51 8.80 1.90
CA TYR A 6 -9.91 8.87 3.31
C TYR A 6 -10.67 10.17 3.63
N LEU A 7 -10.26 11.31 3.08
CA LEU A 7 -10.95 12.58 3.27
C LEU A 7 -12.32 12.61 2.59
N ALA A 8 -12.44 12.04 1.39
CA ALA A 8 -13.72 11.93 0.67
C ALA A 8 -14.72 11.07 1.45
N ALA A 9 -14.30 9.93 2.02
CA ALA A 9 -15.15 9.10 2.87
C ALA A 9 -15.60 9.83 4.15
N ALA A 10 -14.73 10.65 4.74
CA ALA A 10 -15.09 11.47 5.90
C ALA A 10 -16.07 12.60 5.54
N GLU A 11 -15.95 13.21 4.34
CA GLU A 11 -16.91 14.20 3.84
C GLU A 11 -18.28 13.59 3.58
N GLU A 12 -18.36 12.43 2.91
CA GLU A 12 -19.62 11.73 2.63
C GLU A 12 -20.39 11.36 3.90
N LEU A 13 -19.68 11.04 4.98
CA LEU A 13 -20.27 10.72 6.27
C LEU A 13 -20.64 11.96 7.10
N GLY A 14 -20.32 13.18 6.63
CA GLY A 14 -20.52 14.43 7.37
C GLY A 14 -19.53 14.62 8.53
N LEU A 15 -18.45 13.85 8.52
CA LEU A 15 -17.48 13.73 9.62
C LEU A 15 -16.19 14.51 9.36
N ALA A 16 -16.04 15.14 8.18
CA ALA A 16 -14.84 15.87 7.78
C ALA A 16 -14.46 17.04 8.71
N ASN A 17 -15.46 17.61 9.41
CA ASN A 17 -15.27 18.69 10.37
C ASN A 17 -15.07 18.21 11.81
N ASP A 18 -15.20 16.91 12.08
CA ASP A 18 -14.96 16.34 13.41
C ASP A 18 -13.43 16.19 13.63
N PRO A 19 -12.84 16.91 14.62
CA PRO A 19 -11.42 16.85 14.89
C PRO A 19 -10.94 15.44 15.27
N LEU A 20 -11.76 14.68 16.01
CA LEU A 20 -11.40 13.31 16.44
C LEU A 20 -11.30 12.38 15.25
N ILE A 21 -12.21 12.52 14.29
CA ILE A 21 -12.22 11.67 13.10
C ILE A 21 -11.04 12.01 12.19
N ARG A 22 -10.71 13.29 12.05
CA ARG A 22 -9.50 13.71 11.33
C ARG A 22 -8.23 13.11 11.93
N ASP A 23 -8.12 13.09 13.25
CA ASP A 23 -6.95 12.54 13.95
C ASP A 23 -6.87 11.01 13.78
N VAL A 24 -8.00 10.31 13.93
CA VAL A 24 -8.08 8.85 13.71
C VAL A 24 -7.72 8.50 12.26
N MET A 25 -8.26 9.22 11.27
CA MET A 25 -7.96 8.96 9.86
C MET A 25 -6.49 9.24 9.52
N SER A 26 -5.88 10.24 10.14
CA SER A 26 -4.45 10.55 9.99
C SER A 26 -3.58 9.42 10.57
N LEU A 27 -3.95 8.88 11.73
CA LEU A 27 -3.27 7.73 12.33
C LEU A 27 -3.39 6.48 11.47
N LEU A 28 -4.59 6.19 10.96
CA LEU A 28 -4.83 5.05 10.06
C LEU A 28 -4.01 5.16 8.77
N TYR A 29 -3.93 6.36 8.19
CA TYR A 29 -3.11 6.61 7.02
C TYR A 29 -1.63 6.34 7.30
N ALA A 30 -1.08 6.89 8.39
CA ALA A 30 0.31 6.69 8.77
C ALA A 30 0.64 5.21 9.04
N ALA A 31 -0.26 4.49 9.72
CA ALA A 31 -0.10 3.06 9.96
C ALA A 31 -0.10 2.26 8.65
N ASN A 32 -1.03 2.55 7.74
CA ASN A 32 -1.12 1.89 6.45
C ASN A 32 0.12 2.20 5.56
N GLU A 33 0.64 3.42 5.60
CA GLU A 33 1.88 3.78 4.88
C GLU A 33 3.09 3.00 5.41
N ALA A 34 3.24 2.90 6.73
CA ALA A 34 4.30 2.12 7.36
C ALA A 34 4.19 0.63 7.00
N GLU A 35 2.97 0.08 6.97
CA GLU A 35 2.74 -1.31 6.61
C GLU A 35 3.07 -1.58 5.14
N LEU A 36 2.64 -0.70 4.22
CA LEU A 36 2.97 -0.78 2.79
C LEU A 36 4.48 -0.75 2.56
N LYS A 37 5.21 0.13 3.27
CA LYS A 37 6.67 0.20 3.20
C LYS A 37 7.31 -1.12 3.65
N ARG A 38 6.82 -1.68 4.76
CA ARG A 38 7.31 -2.96 5.28
C ARG A 38 7.05 -4.11 4.29
N TYR A 39 5.88 -4.14 3.65
CA TYR A 39 5.60 -5.14 2.60
C TYR A 39 6.51 -4.98 1.40
N ALA A 40 6.79 -3.76 0.96
CA ALA A 40 7.69 -3.49 -0.16
C ALA A 40 9.14 -3.92 0.14
N GLU A 41 9.62 -3.66 1.36
CA GLU A 41 10.94 -4.13 1.81
C GLU A 41 11.03 -5.66 1.84
N GLU A 42 9.98 -6.34 2.31
CA GLU A 42 9.92 -7.80 2.36
C GLU A 42 9.85 -8.41 0.95
N THR A 43 9.05 -7.84 0.05
CA THR A 43 9.01 -8.28 -1.35
C THR A 43 10.35 -8.06 -2.05
N ALA A 44 11.02 -6.94 -1.78
CA ALA A 44 12.38 -6.70 -2.30
C ALA A 44 13.39 -7.71 -1.74
N ARG A 45 13.27 -8.10 -0.46
CA ARG A 45 14.11 -9.13 0.17
C ARG A 45 13.91 -10.49 -0.52
N ILE A 46 12.67 -10.92 -0.67
CA ILE A 46 12.31 -12.16 -1.36
C ILE A 46 12.82 -12.14 -2.80
N GLY A 47 12.65 -11.02 -3.52
CA GLY A 47 13.15 -10.87 -4.88
C GLY A 47 14.68 -11.00 -5.00
N ARG A 48 15.44 -10.49 -4.02
CA ARG A 48 16.90 -10.70 -3.96
C ARG A 48 17.27 -12.18 -3.72
N MET A 49 16.50 -12.88 -2.88
CA MET A 49 16.72 -14.31 -2.63
C MET A 49 16.49 -15.15 -3.88
N HIS A 50 15.38 -14.93 -4.60
CA HIS A 50 15.12 -15.63 -5.86
C HIS A 50 16.25 -15.40 -6.89
N ARG A 51 16.64 -14.13 -7.08
CA ARG A 51 17.77 -13.81 -7.96
C ARG A 51 19.06 -14.52 -7.57
N ALA A 52 19.33 -14.68 -6.28
CA ALA A 52 20.51 -15.42 -5.78
C ALA A 52 20.42 -16.94 -6.03
N LEU A 53 19.20 -17.49 -6.05
CA LEU A 53 18.94 -18.90 -6.37
C LEU A 53 18.91 -19.18 -7.88
N GLY A 54 18.95 -18.15 -8.71
CA GLY A 54 18.92 -18.27 -10.17
C GLY A 54 17.52 -18.45 -10.75
N ASP A 55 16.46 -18.25 -9.96
CA ASP A 55 15.08 -18.23 -10.41
C ASP A 55 14.51 -16.79 -10.47
N GLU A 56 13.50 -16.61 -11.31
CA GLU A 56 12.86 -15.31 -11.46
C GLU A 56 11.85 -15.06 -10.33
N PRO A 57 11.86 -13.89 -9.66
CA PRO A 57 10.92 -13.60 -8.59
C PRO A 57 9.47 -13.72 -9.08
N PRO A 58 8.58 -14.46 -8.39
CA PRO A 58 7.19 -14.65 -8.80
C PRO A 58 6.41 -13.34 -9.02
N ALA A 59 6.80 -12.27 -8.31
CA ALA A 59 6.22 -10.94 -8.43
C ALA A 59 6.47 -10.28 -9.81
N MET A 60 7.59 -10.58 -10.48
CA MET A 60 7.87 -10.13 -11.86
C MET A 60 7.01 -10.89 -12.87
N ALA A 61 6.75 -12.18 -12.63
CA ALA A 61 5.93 -13.03 -13.50
C ALA A 61 4.42 -12.66 -13.51
N CYS A 62 3.95 -11.93 -12.49
CA CYS A 62 2.59 -11.40 -12.42
C CYS A 62 2.42 -10.06 -13.16
N GLY A 63 3.44 -9.19 -13.14
CA GLY A 63 3.40 -7.87 -13.81
C GLY A 63 3.49 -7.98 -15.33
N GLU A 64 4.39 -8.83 -15.84
CA GLU A 64 4.60 -8.96 -17.29
C GLU A 64 3.44 -9.65 -18.03
N ARG A 65 2.71 -10.54 -17.35
CA ARG A 65 1.52 -11.20 -17.93
C ARG A 65 0.35 -10.25 -18.14
N ARG A 66 0.29 -9.13 -17.41
CA ARG A 66 -0.78 -8.13 -17.51
C ARG A 66 -0.49 -7.06 -18.56
N ALA A 67 0.78 -6.88 -18.96
CA ALA A 67 1.19 -5.94 -20.01
C ALA A 67 1.11 -6.53 -21.44
N ARG A 68 0.68 -7.80 -21.60
CA ARG A 68 0.54 -8.51 -22.88
C ARG A 68 -0.91 -8.89 -23.24
N LYS A 69 -1.91 -8.15 -22.76
CA LYS A 69 -3.30 -8.24 -23.18
C LYS A 69 -3.88 -6.85 -23.33
#